data_AF-A0A3C0P118-F1
#
_entry.id   AF-A0A3C0P118-F1
#
_cell.length_a   1.000
_cell.length_b   1.000
_cell.length_c   1.000
_cell.angle_alpha   90.00
_cell.angle_beta   90.00
_cell.angle_gamma   90.00
#
_symmetry.space_group_name_H-M   'P 1'
#
loop_
_entity.id
_entity.type
_entity.pdbx_description
1 polymer ?
#
loop_
_entity_poly.entity_id
_entity_poly.type
_entity_poly.pdbx_seq_one_letter_code
_entity_poly.pdbx_strand_id
1 'polypeptide(L)'
;LASYIEEHEGVQLDPEGIFDIQIKRLHEYKRQQMNALYIIHKYLEIKGGKKPVRPLNFIFGAKAAPAYIIAQDIIHLLLCLQQIIDNDPDVNQYMHLVFVTNYNVTYAEKLIPACDISEQISLASKEASGTSNMKFMLNGAVTLGTADGANVEIHDLVGNDNIYMFGIDSETVIRHYAKGDYVSKDYYDRSPVIKEAVDFIVGPQCMAVGHKENLERLYNDILHKDWFMALIDLEDYIRVKDQMFADYEDRRRWDQMMLVNIAKAGYFSSDRTIEQYNKDIWKLR
;
A
#
# COMPACT_ATOMS: atom_id res chain seq x y z
N LEU A 1 -5.96 -18.10 -2.54
CA LEU A 1 -5.78 -16.89 -3.38
C LEU A 1 -4.89 -17.16 -4.58
N ALA A 2 -3.70 -17.76 -4.41
CA ALA A 2 -2.77 -18.08 -5.52
C ALA A 2 -3.45 -18.73 -6.74
N SER A 3 -4.20 -19.82 -6.57
CA SER A 3 -4.91 -20.48 -7.70
C SER A 3 -5.93 -19.57 -8.41
N TYR A 4 -6.57 -18.66 -7.66
CA TYR A 4 -7.54 -17.71 -8.24
C TYR A 4 -6.84 -16.65 -9.09
N ILE A 5 -5.68 -16.17 -8.63
CA ILE A 5 -4.84 -15.22 -9.39
C ILE A 5 -4.23 -15.92 -10.62
N GLU A 6 -3.80 -17.17 -10.51
CA GLU A 6 -3.31 -17.94 -11.66
C GLU A 6 -4.40 -18.10 -12.73
N GLU A 7 -5.63 -18.44 -12.32
CA GLU A 7 -6.77 -18.60 -13.23
C GLU A 7 -7.17 -17.29 -13.93
N HIS A 8 -7.17 -16.16 -13.22
CA HIS A 8 -7.75 -14.90 -13.71
C HIS A 8 -6.72 -13.92 -14.28
N GLU A 9 -5.48 -13.95 -13.78
CA GLU A 9 -4.42 -13.00 -14.16
C GLU A 9 -3.22 -13.72 -14.81
N GLY A 10 -3.17 -15.06 -14.78
CA GLY A 10 -2.08 -15.84 -15.38
C GLY A 10 -0.76 -15.76 -14.62
N VAL A 11 -0.77 -15.24 -13.38
CA VAL A 11 0.42 -15.10 -12.54
C VAL A 11 0.45 -16.21 -11.49
N GLN A 12 1.55 -16.95 -11.44
CA GLN A 12 1.79 -17.95 -10.39
C GLN A 12 2.42 -17.25 -9.18
N LEU A 13 1.75 -17.34 -8.03
CA LEU A 13 2.26 -16.82 -6.76
C LEU A 13 2.63 -17.97 -5.84
N ASP A 14 3.76 -17.83 -5.14
CA ASP A 14 4.12 -18.76 -4.06
C ASP A 14 3.22 -18.51 -2.84
N PRO A 15 2.39 -19.50 -2.42
CA PRO A 15 1.54 -19.37 -1.24
C PRO A 15 2.30 -19.28 0.09
N GLU A 16 3.60 -19.62 0.13
CA GLU A 16 4.46 -19.48 1.31
C GLU A 16 5.13 -18.09 1.40
N GLY A 17 4.97 -17.28 0.35
CA GLY A 17 5.40 -15.88 0.32
C GLY A 17 4.49 -14.96 1.14
N ILE A 18 4.94 -13.71 1.35
CA ILE A 18 4.15 -12.69 2.05
C ILE A 18 3.15 -12.06 1.09
N PHE A 19 1.89 -12.01 1.47
CA PHE A 19 0.82 -11.37 0.71
C PHE A 19 0.61 -9.95 1.23
N ASP A 20 1.17 -8.99 0.51
CA ASP A 20 1.11 -7.56 0.79
C ASP A 20 0.07 -6.89 -0.12
N ILE A 21 -1.05 -6.45 0.45
CA ILE A 21 -2.25 -6.13 -0.32
C ILE A 21 -2.73 -4.69 -0.10
N GLN A 22 -2.81 -3.95 -1.20
CA GLN A 22 -3.39 -2.60 -1.25
C GLN A 22 -4.63 -2.55 -2.15
N ILE A 23 -5.81 -2.76 -1.56
CA ILE A 23 -7.11 -2.77 -2.28
C ILE A 23 -7.98 -1.57 -1.89
N LYS A 24 -8.01 -0.57 -2.77
CA LYS A 24 -8.80 0.67 -2.60
C LYS A 24 -8.89 1.39 -3.94
N ARG A 25 -9.86 2.30 -4.10
CA ARG A 25 -9.92 3.13 -5.31
C ARG A 25 -8.58 3.82 -5.56
N LEU A 26 -8.26 4.09 -6.82
CA LEU A 26 -7.00 4.74 -7.13
C LEU A 26 -7.14 6.25 -7.00
N HIS A 27 -6.29 6.85 -6.19
CA HIS A 27 -6.24 8.29 -5.97
C HIS A 27 -4.89 8.65 -5.34
N GLU A 28 -4.29 9.78 -5.73
CA GLU A 28 -2.97 10.19 -5.21
C GLU A 28 -2.89 10.21 -3.67
N TYR A 29 -3.94 10.62 -2.93
CA TYR A 29 -3.93 10.61 -1.46
C TYR A 29 -3.92 9.21 -0.83
N LYS A 30 -4.30 8.17 -1.59
CA LYS A 30 -4.25 6.77 -1.15
C LYS A 30 -2.87 6.15 -1.35
N ARG A 31 -1.98 6.89 -2.03
CA ARG A 31 -0.53 6.67 -2.13
C ARG A 31 -0.11 5.31 -2.68
N GLN A 32 -0.88 4.74 -3.62
CA GLN A 32 -0.41 3.58 -4.40
C GLN A 32 0.92 3.86 -5.11
N GLN A 33 1.19 5.11 -5.50
CA GLN A 33 2.47 5.54 -6.05
C GLN A 33 3.62 5.45 -5.04
N MET A 34 3.37 5.67 -3.74
CA MET A 34 4.40 5.49 -2.71
C MET A 34 4.76 4.01 -2.54
N ASN A 35 3.76 3.12 -2.60
CA ASN A 35 3.99 1.67 -2.62
C ASN A 35 4.72 1.24 -3.91
N ALA A 36 4.39 1.83 -5.07
CA ALA A 36 5.15 1.59 -6.30
C ALA A 36 6.63 2.00 -6.17
N LEU A 37 6.93 3.14 -5.53
CA LEU A 37 8.31 3.56 -5.26
C LEU A 37 9.04 2.60 -4.31
N TYR A 38 8.35 2.05 -3.31
CA TYR A 38 8.90 0.99 -2.47
C TYR A 38 9.20 -0.29 -3.27
N ILE A 39 8.31 -0.70 -4.17
CA ILE A 39 8.51 -1.87 -5.02
C ILE A 39 9.73 -1.68 -5.92
N ILE A 40 9.92 -0.49 -6.48
CA ILE A 40 11.14 -0.13 -7.23
C ILE A 40 12.37 -0.25 -6.33
N HIS A 41 12.33 0.32 -5.12
CA HIS A 41 13.42 0.19 -4.16
C HIS A 41 13.76 -1.28 -3.88
N LYS A 42 12.77 -2.14 -3.64
CA LYS A 42 12.99 -3.57 -3.41
C LYS A 42 13.52 -4.31 -4.63
N TYR A 43 12.99 -4.01 -5.81
CA TYR A 43 13.52 -4.53 -7.06
C TYR A 43 15.02 -4.24 -7.19
N LEU A 44 15.43 -3.00 -6.93
CA LEU A 44 16.84 -2.58 -7.01
C LEU A 44 17.71 -3.24 -5.92
N GLU A 45 17.20 -3.39 -4.69
CA GLU A 45 17.91 -4.12 -3.64
C GLU A 45 18.17 -5.59 -4.02
N ILE A 46 17.19 -6.26 -4.61
CA ILE A 46 17.32 -7.64 -5.08
C ILE A 46 18.35 -7.72 -6.21
N LYS A 47 18.30 -6.81 -7.18
CA LYS A 47 19.34 -6.71 -8.24
C LYS A 47 20.73 -6.42 -7.66
N GLY A 48 20.81 -5.69 -6.55
CA GLY A 48 22.02 -5.45 -5.78
C GLY A 48 22.49 -6.64 -4.93
N GLY A 49 21.74 -7.75 -4.90
CA GLY A 49 22.08 -8.99 -4.21
C GLY A 49 21.45 -9.15 -2.82
N LYS A 50 20.70 -8.16 -2.31
CA LYS A 50 19.96 -8.26 -1.06
C LYS A 50 18.60 -8.91 -1.31
N LYS A 51 18.58 -10.23 -1.24
CA LYS A 51 17.39 -11.06 -1.51
C LYS A 51 16.53 -11.19 -0.24
N PRO A 52 15.19 -11.15 -0.35
CA PRO A 52 14.32 -11.42 0.78
C PRO A 52 14.42 -12.89 1.21
N VAL A 53 14.07 -13.17 2.47
CA VAL A 53 14.11 -14.53 3.04
C VAL A 53 13.05 -15.44 2.41
N ARG A 54 11.91 -14.85 2.02
CA ARG A 54 10.78 -15.51 1.35
C ARG A 54 10.25 -14.65 0.20
N PRO A 55 9.49 -15.22 -0.75
CA PRO A 55 8.89 -14.45 -1.83
C PRO A 55 7.96 -13.35 -1.31
N LEU A 56 7.97 -12.20 -1.98
CA LEU A 56 7.10 -11.06 -1.68
C LEU A 56 6.05 -10.90 -2.78
N ASN A 57 4.77 -11.06 -2.43
CA ASN A 57 3.65 -10.95 -3.36
C ASN A 57 2.91 -9.63 -3.12
N PHE A 58 3.24 -8.61 -3.92
CA PHE A 58 2.57 -7.30 -3.89
C PHE A 58 1.29 -7.35 -4.73
N ILE A 59 0.13 -7.07 -4.13
CA ILE A 59 -1.17 -7.19 -4.82
C ILE A 59 -1.96 -5.89 -4.72
N PHE A 60 -2.30 -5.33 -5.87
CA PHE A 60 -3.10 -4.13 -6.00
C PHE A 60 -4.48 -4.45 -6.56
N GLY A 61 -5.51 -3.80 -6.03
CA GLY A 61 -6.85 -3.83 -6.61
C GLY A 61 -7.50 -2.46 -6.55
N ALA A 62 -7.64 -1.82 -7.71
CA ALA A 62 -8.11 -0.45 -7.78
C ALA A 62 -8.81 -0.13 -9.11
N LYS A 63 -9.61 0.94 -9.09
CA LYS A 63 -10.17 1.60 -10.28
C LYS A 63 -9.84 3.09 -10.21
N ALA A 64 -9.45 3.67 -11.34
CA ALA A 64 -9.28 5.10 -11.50
C ALA A 64 -10.52 5.70 -12.19
N ALA A 65 -10.86 6.94 -11.85
CA ALA A 65 -11.87 7.67 -12.61
C ALA A 65 -11.34 7.96 -14.03
N PRO A 66 -12.16 7.88 -15.10
CA PRO A 66 -11.67 8.06 -16.48
C PRO A 66 -11.00 9.40 -16.76
N ALA A 67 -11.41 10.46 -16.05
CA ALA A 67 -10.84 11.81 -16.18
C ALA A 67 -9.61 12.04 -15.29
N TYR A 68 -9.27 11.09 -14.41
CA TYR A 68 -8.15 11.25 -13.48
C TYR A 68 -6.88 10.68 -14.08
N ILE A 69 -6.20 11.52 -14.86
CA ILE A 69 -5.03 11.13 -15.66
C ILE A 69 -3.86 10.63 -14.80
N ILE A 70 -3.47 11.35 -13.73
CA ILE A 70 -2.37 10.90 -12.85
C ILE A 70 -2.70 9.55 -12.20
N ALA A 71 -3.95 9.31 -11.83
CA ALA A 71 -4.35 7.99 -11.34
C ALA A 71 -4.15 6.90 -12.42
N GLN A 72 -4.54 7.17 -13.67
CA GLN A 72 -4.26 6.22 -14.76
C GLN A 72 -2.76 6.00 -14.97
N ASP A 73 -1.93 7.04 -14.83
CA ASP A 73 -0.48 6.93 -14.96
C ASP A 73 0.14 6.08 -13.84
N ILE A 74 -0.41 6.13 -12.62
CA ILE A 74 0.01 5.27 -11.50
C ILE A 74 -0.36 3.81 -11.79
N ILE A 75 -1.55 3.53 -12.35
CA ILE A 75 -1.90 2.17 -12.79
C ILE A 75 -0.93 1.71 -13.88
N HIS A 76 -0.64 2.58 -14.85
CA HIS A 76 0.29 2.29 -15.93
C HIS A 76 1.69 1.94 -15.40
N LEU A 77 2.20 2.69 -14.41
CA LEU A 77 3.46 2.38 -13.74
C LEU A 77 3.43 1.00 -13.08
N LEU A 78 2.38 0.69 -12.30
CA LEU A 78 2.26 -0.61 -11.63
C LEU A 78 2.24 -1.79 -12.64
N LEU A 79 1.57 -1.62 -13.77
CA LEU A 79 1.56 -2.63 -14.84
C LEU A 79 2.93 -2.76 -15.52
N CYS A 80 3.66 -1.66 -15.72
CA CYS A 80 5.04 -1.70 -16.21
C CYS A 80 5.96 -2.44 -15.23
N LEU A 81 5.84 -2.15 -13.94
CA LEU A 81 6.62 -2.82 -12.89
C LEU A 81 6.32 -4.31 -12.83
N GLN A 82 5.05 -4.70 -12.93
CA GLN A 82 4.65 -6.12 -13.01
C GLN A 82 5.35 -6.81 -14.18
N GLN A 83 5.28 -6.24 -15.38
CA GLN A 83 5.93 -6.81 -16.55
C GLN A 83 7.47 -6.88 -16.40
N ILE A 84 8.10 -5.86 -15.80
CA ILE A 84 9.55 -5.85 -15.56
C ILE A 84 9.94 -6.96 -14.58
N ILE A 85 9.22 -7.06 -13.46
CA ILE A 85 9.46 -8.06 -12.42
C ILE A 85 9.31 -9.46 -12.99
N ASP A 86 8.18 -9.76 -13.66
CA ASP A 86 7.88 -11.10 -14.17
C ASP A 86 8.92 -11.59 -15.20
N ASN A 87 9.49 -10.68 -15.98
CA ASN A 87 10.47 -10.98 -17.02
C ASN A 87 11.94 -10.92 -16.55
N ASP A 88 12.22 -10.55 -15.30
CA ASP A 88 13.58 -10.53 -14.76
C ASP A 88 13.88 -11.82 -13.95
N PRO A 89 14.67 -12.77 -14.49
CA PRO A 89 14.96 -14.04 -13.82
C PRO A 89 15.78 -13.90 -12.54
N ASP A 90 16.45 -12.76 -12.33
CA ASP A 90 17.17 -12.49 -11.07
C ASP A 90 16.20 -12.09 -9.95
N VAL A 91 14.96 -11.70 -10.29
CA VAL A 91 14.02 -11.06 -9.37
C VAL A 91 12.72 -11.85 -9.21
N ASN A 92 12.17 -12.43 -10.28
CA ASN A 92 10.86 -13.10 -10.28
C ASN A 92 10.77 -14.34 -9.39
N GLN A 93 11.89 -14.84 -8.87
CA GLN A 93 11.92 -15.89 -7.86
C GLN A 93 11.76 -15.37 -6.42
N TYR A 94 11.83 -14.05 -6.21
CA TYR A 94 11.83 -13.39 -4.91
C TYR A 94 10.70 -12.38 -4.73
N MET A 95 10.15 -11.84 -5.81
CA MET A 95 9.02 -10.92 -5.73
C MET A 95 8.12 -11.03 -6.96
N HIS A 96 6.83 -10.81 -6.73
CA HIS A 96 5.81 -10.69 -7.75
C HIS A 96 4.98 -9.44 -7.49
N LEU A 97 4.50 -8.81 -8.55
CA LEU A 97 3.54 -7.71 -8.48
C LEU A 97 2.31 -8.10 -9.31
N VAL A 98 1.13 -8.04 -8.72
CA VAL A 98 -0.13 -8.33 -9.41
C VAL A 98 -1.09 -7.15 -9.26
N PHE A 99 -1.44 -6.52 -10.36
CA PHE A 99 -2.57 -5.59 -10.41
C PHE A 99 -3.83 -6.33 -10.87
N VAL A 100 -4.74 -6.63 -9.95
CA VAL A 100 -5.93 -7.45 -10.28
C VAL A 100 -6.91 -6.71 -11.19
N THR A 101 -7.40 -7.42 -12.20
CA THR A 101 -8.29 -6.83 -13.18
C THR A 101 -9.70 -6.64 -12.60
N ASN A 102 -10.26 -5.43 -12.77
CA ASN A 102 -11.64 -5.12 -12.40
C ASN A 102 -11.98 -5.42 -10.91
N TYR A 103 -11.13 -4.97 -9.98
CA TYR A 103 -11.37 -5.11 -8.54
C TYR A 103 -12.82 -4.79 -8.14
N ASN A 104 -13.41 -5.72 -7.37
CA ASN A 104 -14.80 -5.71 -6.94
C ASN A 104 -14.96 -6.48 -5.62
N VAL A 105 -16.20 -6.63 -5.14
CA VAL A 105 -16.50 -7.33 -3.87
C VAL A 105 -16.07 -8.80 -3.92
N THR A 106 -16.38 -9.52 -5.00
CA THR A 106 -16.01 -10.94 -5.17
C THR A 106 -14.50 -11.14 -5.13
N TYR A 107 -13.73 -10.24 -5.73
CA TYR A 107 -12.27 -10.28 -5.65
C TYR A 107 -11.79 -9.97 -4.23
N ALA A 108 -12.39 -8.97 -3.57
CA ALA A 108 -12.08 -8.65 -2.18
C ALA A 108 -12.31 -9.83 -1.23
N GLU A 109 -13.34 -10.65 -1.45
CA GLU A 109 -13.60 -11.89 -0.70
C GLU A 109 -12.50 -12.95 -0.85
N LYS A 110 -11.67 -12.87 -1.89
CA LYS A 110 -10.49 -13.72 -2.08
C LYS A 110 -9.22 -13.09 -1.51
N LEU A 111 -9.07 -11.77 -1.66
CA LEU A 111 -7.88 -11.02 -1.25
C LEU A 111 -7.80 -10.85 0.26
N ILE A 112 -8.90 -10.43 0.90
CA ILE A 112 -8.92 -10.07 2.31
C ILE A 112 -8.53 -11.24 3.23
N PRO A 113 -9.06 -12.47 3.05
CA PRO A 113 -8.72 -13.58 3.93
C PRO A 113 -7.31 -14.15 3.75
N ALA A 114 -6.61 -13.77 2.68
CA ALA A 114 -5.28 -14.28 2.35
C ALA A 114 -4.18 -13.23 2.56
N CYS A 115 -4.53 -12.10 3.19
CA CYS A 115 -3.63 -10.97 3.37
C CYS A 115 -2.78 -11.12 4.63
N ASP A 116 -1.47 -10.98 4.49
CA ASP A 116 -0.57 -10.85 5.63
C ASP A 116 -0.44 -9.38 6.04
N ILE A 117 -0.17 -8.50 5.06
CA ILE A 117 0.08 -7.07 5.26
C ILE A 117 -1.02 -6.24 4.60
N SER A 118 -1.76 -5.50 5.41
CA SER A 118 -2.84 -4.61 4.98
C SER A 118 -2.32 -3.18 4.81
N GLU A 119 -2.22 -2.72 3.56
CA GLU A 119 -1.68 -1.40 3.20
C GLU A 119 -2.70 -0.27 3.38
N GLN A 120 -2.53 0.51 4.46
CA GLN A 120 -3.39 1.61 4.87
C GLN A 120 -2.63 2.93 4.92
N ILE A 121 -1.95 3.21 3.82
CA ILE A 121 -0.91 4.23 3.69
C ILE A 121 -1.38 5.59 3.18
N SER A 122 -2.66 5.92 3.31
CA SER A 122 -3.15 7.21 2.83
C SER A 122 -2.45 8.37 3.55
N LEU A 123 -2.31 9.53 2.91
CA LEU A 123 -1.73 10.71 3.57
C LEU A 123 -2.55 11.06 4.82
N ALA A 124 -1.90 11.27 5.96
CA ALA A 124 -2.59 11.68 7.18
C ALA A 124 -3.43 12.95 6.93
N SER A 125 -4.59 13.09 7.57
CA SER A 125 -5.62 14.11 7.34
C SER A 125 -6.52 13.93 6.10
N LYS A 126 -6.53 12.76 5.44
CA LYS A 126 -7.28 12.56 4.17
C LYS A 126 -8.23 11.37 4.17
N GLU A 127 -8.02 10.36 5.01
CA GLU A 127 -9.00 9.31 5.26
C GLU A 127 -9.88 9.68 6.44
N ALA A 128 -11.19 9.78 6.20
CA ALA A 128 -12.15 9.99 7.27
C ALA A 128 -12.32 8.75 8.16
N SER A 129 -12.17 7.56 7.59
CA SER A 129 -12.32 6.28 8.29
C SER A 129 -11.61 5.18 7.49
N GLY A 130 -12.30 4.57 6.54
CA GLY A 130 -11.83 3.39 5.82
C GLY A 130 -12.48 2.13 6.39
N THR A 131 -12.93 1.22 5.52
CA THR A 131 -13.60 -0.02 5.95
C THR A 131 -12.87 -1.27 5.49
N SER A 132 -11.94 -1.18 4.53
CA SER A 132 -11.11 -2.32 4.14
C SER A 132 -10.11 -2.68 5.22
N ASN A 133 -9.53 -1.71 5.92
CA ASN A 133 -8.68 -1.93 7.09
C ASN A 133 -9.38 -2.76 8.18
N MET A 134 -10.65 -2.47 8.49
CA MET A 134 -11.45 -3.25 9.44
C MET A 134 -11.66 -4.70 8.98
N LYS A 135 -11.88 -4.92 7.67
CA LYS A 135 -12.04 -6.27 7.10
C LYS A 135 -10.74 -7.07 7.18
N PHE A 136 -9.61 -6.42 6.87
CA PHE A 136 -8.29 -7.01 6.97
C PHE A 136 -7.94 -7.39 8.42
N MET A 137 -8.15 -6.46 9.36
CA MET A 137 -7.99 -6.70 10.80
C MET A 137 -8.79 -7.93 11.27
N LEU A 138 -10.06 -8.03 10.87
CA LEU A 138 -10.93 -9.15 11.21
C LEU A 138 -10.44 -10.49 10.64
N ASN A 139 -9.74 -10.47 9.51
CA ASN A 139 -9.20 -11.65 8.85
C ASN A 139 -7.74 -11.95 9.23
N GLY A 140 -7.19 -11.25 10.23
CA GLY A 140 -5.86 -11.52 10.77
C GLY A 140 -4.71 -10.84 10.02
N ALA A 141 -4.97 -9.99 9.04
CA ALA A 141 -3.89 -9.20 8.43
C ALA A 141 -3.38 -8.15 9.42
N VAL A 142 -2.06 -7.95 9.48
CA VAL A 142 -1.44 -6.90 10.28
C VAL A 142 -1.37 -5.62 9.44
N THR A 143 -1.79 -4.50 10.03
CA THR A 143 -1.86 -3.23 9.30
C THR A 143 -0.51 -2.54 9.24
N LEU A 144 -0.15 -2.06 8.05
CA LEU A 144 0.88 -1.06 7.80
C LEU A 144 0.19 0.24 7.40
N GLY A 145 0.32 1.30 8.18
CA GLY A 145 -0.48 2.50 7.92
C GLY A 145 -0.01 3.78 8.59
N THR A 146 -0.60 4.88 8.16
CA THR A 146 -0.47 6.18 8.80
C THR A 146 -1.45 6.34 9.95
N ALA A 147 -1.18 7.28 10.84
CA ALA A 147 -2.09 7.71 11.92
C ALA A 147 -3.25 8.56 11.37
N ASP A 148 -4.15 7.92 10.63
CA ASP A 148 -5.30 8.56 9.98
C ASP A 148 -6.52 7.63 9.87
N GLY A 149 -7.71 8.23 9.84
CA GLY A 149 -8.98 7.50 9.77
C GLY A 149 -9.06 6.39 10.81
N ALA A 150 -9.65 5.25 10.41
CA ALA A 150 -9.88 4.11 11.29
C ALA A 150 -8.59 3.38 11.73
N ASN A 151 -7.41 3.74 11.19
CA ASN A 151 -6.16 3.18 11.69
C ASN A 151 -5.88 3.65 13.13
N VAL A 152 -6.35 4.83 13.53
CA VAL A 152 -6.21 5.35 14.89
C VAL A 152 -7.00 4.47 15.85
N GLU A 153 -8.28 4.20 15.57
CA GLU A 153 -9.09 3.30 16.42
C GLU A 153 -8.56 1.86 16.42
N ILE A 154 -8.01 1.36 15.30
CA ILE A 154 -7.36 0.05 15.27
C ILE A 154 -6.15 0.06 16.21
N HIS A 155 -5.27 1.05 16.10
CA HIS A 155 -4.08 1.22 16.92
C HIS A 155 -4.42 1.29 18.42
N ASP A 156 -5.43 2.08 18.80
CA ASP A 156 -5.92 2.18 20.18
C ASP A 156 -6.39 0.83 20.74
N LEU A 157 -7.00 -0.02 19.91
CA LEU A 157 -7.54 -1.31 20.31
C LEU A 157 -6.50 -2.42 20.40
N VAL A 158 -5.55 -2.45 19.47
CA VAL A 158 -4.55 -3.53 19.35
C VAL A 158 -3.23 -3.20 20.06
N GLY A 159 -2.94 -1.92 20.29
CA GLY A 159 -1.71 -1.43 20.92
C GLY A 159 -0.52 -1.37 19.96
N ASN A 160 0.53 -0.65 20.38
CA ASN A 160 1.76 -0.38 19.60
C ASN A 160 2.43 -1.63 19.04
N ASP A 161 2.28 -2.76 19.73
CA ASP A 161 2.98 -4.00 19.41
C ASP A 161 2.28 -4.80 18.30
N ASN A 162 1.09 -4.43 17.84
CA ASN A 162 0.27 -5.28 16.94
C ASN A 162 -0.19 -4.55 15.66
N ILE A 163 0.46 -3.44 15.33
CA ILE A 163 0.25 -2.63 14.13
C ILE A 163 1.54 -1.86 13.80
N TYR A 164 1.82 -1.66 12.51
CA TYR A 164 2.99 -0.92 12.05
C TYR A 164 2.56 0.48 11.59
N MET A 165 2.84 1.47 12.43
CA MET A 165 2.54 2.87 12.16
C MET A 165 3.78 3.60 11.64
N PHE A 166 3.60 4.48 10.66
CA PHE A 166 4.68 5.30 10.09
C PHE A 166 4.18 6.67 9.61
N GLY A 167 5.12 7.52 9.26
CA GLY A 167 4.89 8.79 8.59
C GLY A 167 4.52 9.94 9.53
N ILE A 168 4.37 11.12 8.95
CA ILE A 168 4.06 12.35 9.69
C ILE A 168 2.60 12.39 10.17
N ASP A 169 2.37 13.09 11.28
CA ASP A 169 1.04 13.24 11.87
C ASP A 169 0.13 14.19 11.06
N SER A 170 -1.18 14.05 11.29
CA SER A 170 -2.23 14.83 10.61
C SER A 170 -2.05 16.35 10.79
N GLU A 171 -1.63 16.82 11.96
CA GLU A 171 -1.42 18.26 12.18
C GLU A 171 -0.24 18.78 11.37
N THR A 172 0.85 18.00 11.27
CA THR A 172 2.00 18.31 10.43
C THR A 172 1.62 18.43 8.96
N VAL A 173 0.81 17.49 8.43
CA VAL A 173 0.29 17.58 7.06
C VAL A 173 -0.54 18.84 6.85
N ILE A 174 -1.46 19.15 7.78
CA ILE A 174 -2.32 20.34 7.71
C ILE A 174 -1.47 21.62 7.70
N ARG A 175 -0.41 21.68 8.53
CA ARG A 175 0.51 22.83 8.56
C ARG A 175 1.24 23.01 7.22
N HIS A 176 1.66 21.92 6.58
CA HIS A 176 2.29 22.00 5.25
C HIS A 176 1.34 22.57 4.20
N TYR A 177 0.08 22.13 4.17
CA TYR A 177 -0.92 22.72 3.27
C TYR A 177 -1.20 24.19 3.59
N ALA A 178 -1.31 24.56 4.86
CA ALA A 178 -1.61 25.93 5.26
C ALA A 178 -0.47 26.90 4.91
N LYS A 179 0.78 26.45 4.98
CA LYS A 179 1.96 27.25 4.65
C LYS A 179 2.32 27.22 3.17
N GLY A 180 1.93 26.17 2.45
CA GLY A 180 2.40 25.92 1.08
C GLY A 180 3.91 25.74 1.00
N ASP A 181 4.52 25.15 2.05
CA ASP A 181 5.98 25.03 2.21
C ASP A 181 6.53 23.64 1.86
N TYR A 182 5.67 22.70 1.44
CA TYR A 182 6.10 21.40 0.95
C TYR A 182 6.68 21.51 -0.47
N VAL A 183 7.93 21.05 -0.64
CA VAL A 183 8.63 20.98 -1.93
C VAL A 183 9.14 19.55 -2.12
N SER A 184 8.46 18.76 -2.95
CA SER A 184 8.82 17.35 -3.16
C SER A 184 10.23 17.18 -3.74
N LYS A 185 10.66 18.12 -4.58
CA LYS A 185 12.02 18.15 -5.14
C LYS A 185 13.12 18.15 -4.07
N ASP A 186 12.90 18.75 -2.91
CA ASP A 186 13.90 18.75 -1.83
C ASP A 186 14.09 17.35 -1.24
N TYR A 187 13.02 16.56 -1.14
CA TYR A 187 13.07 15.15 -0.71
C TYR A 187 13.79 14.28 -1.73
N TYR A 188 13.52 14.53 -3.01
CA TYR A 188 14.22 13.88 -4.12
C TYR A 188 15.72 14.22 -4.14
N ASP A 189 16.10 15.50 -4.02
CA ASP A 189 17.50 15.93 -4.15
C ASP A 189 18.36 15.48 -2.96
N ARG A 190 17.78 15.36 -1.75
CA ARG A 190 18.52 15.01 -0.53
C ARG A 190 18.69 13.51 -0.28
N SER A 191 17.79 12.67 -0.82
CA SER A 191 17.77 11.23 -0.55
C SER A 191 18.16 10.44 -1.80
N PRO A 192 19.31 9.75 -1.80
CA PRO A 192 19.69 8.87 -2.90
C PRO A 192 18.66 7.77 -3.15
N VAL A 193 18.00 7.28 -2.09
CA VAL A 193 16.99 6.22 -2.17
C VAL A 193 15.73 6.73 -2.89
N ILE A 194 15.23 7.91 -2.51
CA ILE A 194 14.09 8.54 -3.19
C ILE A 194 14.46 8.86 -4.64
N LYS A 195 15.64 9.45 -4.84
CA LYS A 195 16.13 9.83 -6.17
C LYS A 195 16.17 8.64 -7.12
N GLU A 196 16.78 7.54 -6.69
CA GLU A 196 16.92 6.34 -7.51
C GLU A 196 15.55 5.74 -7.87
N ALA A 197 14.62 5.65 -6.91
CA ALA A 197 13.28 5.13 -7.14
C ALA A 197 12.46 6.01 -8.11
N VAL A 198 12.57 7.33 -8.00
CA VAL A 198 11.88 8.28 -8.89
C VAL A 198 12.51 8.28 -10.28
N ASP A 199 13.85 8.28 -10.37
CA ASP A 199 14.57 8.24 -11.66
C ASP A 199 14.28 6.95 -12.44
N PHE A 200 14.03 5.84 -11.75
CA PHE A 200 13.66 4.56 -12.37
C PHE A 200 12.37 4.65 -13.21
N ILE A 201 11.42 5.52 -12.85
CA ILE A 201 10.14 5.70 -13.57
C ILE A 201 10.40 6.11 -15.03
N VAL A 202 11.43 6.93 -15.26
CA VAL A 202 11.86 7.39 -16.59
C VAL A 202 13.14 6.68 -17.06
N GLY A 203 13.56 5.64 -16.36
CA GLY A 203 14.71 4.81 -16.68
C GLY A 203 14.45 3.90 -17.90
N PRO A 204 15.51 3.29 -18.46
CA PRO A 204 15.41 2.50 -19.68
C PRO A 204 14.48 1.29 -19.54
N GLN A 205 14.36 0.70 -18.35
CA GLN A 205 13.47 -0.44 -18.09
C GLN A 205 12.00 -0.05 -18.24
N CYS A 206 11.53 0.97 -17.52
CA CYS A 206 10.16 1.46 -17.62
C CYS A 206 9.85 2.00 -19.02
N MET A 207 10.79 2.74 -19.62
CA MET A 207 10.64 3.30 -20.97
C MET A 207 10.57 2.23 -22.07
N ALA A 208 11.13 1.04 -21.85
CA ALA A 208 11.07 -0.05 -22.81
C ALA A 208 9.71 -0.76 -22.85
N VAL A 209 8.99 -0.81 -21.72
CA VAL A 209 7.69 -1.51 -21.61
C VAL A 209 6.49 -0.58 -21.55
N GLY A 210 6.70 0.68 -21.16
CA GLY A 210 5.64 1.65 -20.90
C GLY A 210 5.51 2.76 -21.94
N HIS A 211 4.38 3.47 -21.88
CA HIS A 211 4.15 4.68 -22.65
C HIS A 211 4.92 5.86 -22.05
N LYS A 212 5.82 6.43 -22.87
CA LYS A 212 6.66 7.58 -22.51
C LYS A 212 5.85 8.73 -21.88
N GLU A 213 4.74 9.12 -22.50
CA GLU A 213 3.94 10.25 -22.04
C GLU A 213 3.39 10.04 -20.60
N ASN A 214 2.87 8.85 -20.31
CA ASN A 214 2.35 8.50 -18.99
C ASN A 214 3.46 8.54 -17.93
N LEU A 215 4.61 7.93 -18.23
CA LEU A 215 5.75 7.84 -17.32
C LEU A 215 6.38 9.20 -17.04
N GLU A 216 6.64 10.01 -18.08
CA GLU A 216 7.19 11.35 -17.93
C GLU A 216 6.23 12.28 -17.18
N ARG A 217 4.93 12.19 -17.44
CA ARG A 217 3.93 12.99 -16.73
C ARG A 217 3.87 12.63 -15.24
N LEU A 218 3.87 11.35 -14.89
CA LEU A 218 3.90 10.90 -13.50
C LEU A 218 5.20 11.30 -12.79
N TYR A 219 6.34 11.10 -13.45
CA TYR A 219 7.64 11.53 -12.93
C TYR A 219 7.66 13.04 -12.63
N ASN A 220 7.18 13.86 -13.55
CA ASN A 220 7.11 15.30 -13.36
C ASN A 220 6.13 15.70 -12.26
N ASP A 221 4.99 15.01 -12.14
CA ASP A 221 4.03 15.26 -11.05
C ASP A 221 4.67 14.95 -9.69
N ILE A 222 5.33 13.80 -9.52
CA ILE A 222 6.04 13.44 -8.29
C ILE A 222 7.16 14.45 -7.98
N LEU A 223 7.95 14.85 -8.97
CA LEU A 223 9.11 15.71 -8.75
C LEU A 223 8.75 17.17 -8.47
N HIS A 224 7.67 17.68 -9.06
CA HIS A 224 7.37 19.12 -9.05
C HIS A 224 6.09 19.50 -8.31
N LYS A 225 5.18 18.55 -8.09
CA LYS A 225 3.87 18.82 -7.50
C LYS A 225 3.61 17.97 -6.26
N ASP A 226 3.59 16.65 -6.42
CA ASP A 226 3.33 15.62 -5.39
C ASP A 226 2.36 16.13 -4.32
N TRP A 227 1.16 16.53 -4.77
CA TRP A 227 0.24 17.30 -3.96
C TRP A 227 -0.15 16.59 -2.67
N PHE A 228 -0.09 15.25 -2.68
CA PHE A 228 -0.40 14.39 -1.56
C PHE A 228 0.82 13.79 -0.87
N MET A 229 1.97 14.45 -1.01
CA MET A 229 3.17 14.26 -0.19
C MET A 229 3.55 12.78 -0.09
N ALA A 230 3.73 12.10 -1.22
CA ALA A 230 4.25 10.75 -1.23
C ALA A 230 5.71 10.71 -0.75
N LEU A 231 6.53 11.70 -1.12
CA LEU A 231 7.96 11.68 -0.83
C LEU A 231 8.30 12.00 0.64
N ILE A 232 7.40 12.66 1.38
CA ILE A 232 7.65 13.03 2.79
C ILE A 232 7.79 11.81 3.70
N ASP A 233 7.02 10.76 3.42
CA ASP A 233 6.94 9.55 4.25
C ASP A 233 7.71 8.37 3.65
N LEU A 234 8.26 8.48 2.43
CA LEU A 234 8.77 7.32 1.69
C LEU A 234 9.93 6.61 2.41
N GLU A 235 10.89 7.33 3.00
CA GLU A 235 11.99 6.69 3.74
C GLU A 235 11.51 5.99 5.01
N ASP A 236 10.58 6.60 5.74
CA ASP A 236 10.01 5.99 6.94
C ASP A 236 9.14 4.78 6.61
N TYR A 237 8.37 4.87 5.52
CA TYR A 237 7.62 3.77 4.95
C TYR A 237 8.53 2.60 4.57
N ILE A 238 9.63 2.85 3.85
CA ILE A 238 10.64 1.82 3.52
C ILE A 238 11.16 1.16 4.80
N ARG A 239 11.58 1.96 5.78
CA ARG A 239 12.13 1.47 7.05
C ARG A 239 11.13 0.56 7.79
N VAL A 240 9.89 1.01 7.94
CA VAL A 240 8.86 0.28 8.70
C VAL A 240 8.41 -0.97 7.95
N LYS A 241 8.26 -0.89 6.63
CA LYS A 241 7.86 -2.04 5.81
C LYS A 241 8.95 -3.12 5.78
N ASP A 242 10.21 -2.72 5.73
CA ASP A 242 11.35 -3.65 5.85
C ASP A 242 11.41 -4.33 7.21
N GLN A 243 11.14 -3.57 8.29
CA GLN A 243 11.03 -4.15 9.63
C GLN A 243 9.87 -5.15 9.69
N MET A 244 8.72 -4.83 9.10
CA MET A 244 7.56 -5.70 9.08
C MET A 244 7.84 -7.01 8.33
N PHE A 245 8.55 -6.96 7.21
CA PHE A 245 9.00 -8.17 6.51
C PHE A 245 10.01 -8.99 7.33
N ALA A 246 10.92 -8.34 8.08
CA ALA A 246 11.84 -9.05 8.97
C ALA A 246 11.11 -9.70 10.14
N ASP A 247 10.14 -9.01 10.75
CA ASP A 247 9.34 -9.52 11.87
C ASP A 247 8.41 -10.67 11.46
N TYR A 248 8.01 -10.72 10.18
CA TYR A 248 7.24 -11.84 9.61
C TYR A 248 7.96 -13.18 9.75
N GLU A 249 9.30 -13.19 9.85
CA GLU A 249 10.09 -14.40 10.01
C GLU A 249 9.94 -15.05 11.39
N ASP A 250 9.64 -14.27 12.45
CA ASP A 250 9.16 -14.82 13.72
C ASP A 250 7.66 -15.14 13.59
N ARG A 251 7.37 -16.29 12.97
CA ARG A 251 5.99 -16.76 12.74
C ARG A 251 5.15 -16.80 14.00
N ARG A 252 5.73 -17.17 15.15
CA ARG A 252 4.98 -17.24 16.40
C ARG A 252 4.58 -15.85 16.89
N ARG A 253 5.50 -14.89 16.80
CA ARG A 253 5.20 -13.50 17.14
C ARG A 253 4.19 -12.89 16.16
N TRP A 254 4.32 -13.19 14.88
CA TRP A 254 3.38 -12.77 13.85
C TRP A 254 1.97 -13.29 14.13
N ASP A 255 1.81 -14.60 14.36
CA ASP A 255 0.51 -15.22 14.69
C ASP A 255 -0.13 -14.59 15.94
N GLN A 256 0.66 -14.19 16.93
CA GLN A 256 0.17 -13.47 18.09
C GLN A 256 -0.38 -12.08 17.74
N MET A 257 0.30 -11.33 16.85
CA MET A 257 -0.21 -10.04 16.35
C MET A 257 -1.53 -10.24 15.60
N MET A 258 -1.60 -11.24 14.72
CA MET A 258 -2.82 -11.59 13.96
C MET A 258 -3.98 -11.89 14.92
N LEU A 259 -3.74 -12.74 15.94
CA LEU A 259 -4.76 -13.12 16.92
C LEU A 259 -5.28 -11.92 17.72
N VAL A 260 -4.40 -11.00 18.12
CA VAL A 260 -4.81 -9.77 18.81
C VAL A 260 -5.69 -8.90 17.91
N ASN A 261 -5.32 -8.73 16.64
CA ASN A 261 -6.14 -7.99 15.66
C ASN A 261 -7.54 -8.61 15.54
N ILE A 262 -7.63 -9.93 15.33
CA ILE A 262 -8.92 -10.65 15.23
C ILE A 262 -9.74 -10.47 16.52
N ALA A 263 -9.13 -10.66 17.69
CA ALA A 263 -9.81 -10.59 18.97
C ALA A 263 -10.38 -9.19 19.29
N LYS A 264 -9.80 -8.14 18.71
CA LYS A 264 -10.22 -6.75 18.89
C LYS A 264 -11.16 -6.24 17.80
N ALA A 265 -11.27 -6.95 16.67
CA ALA A 265 -12.05 -6.51 15.51
C ALA A 265 -13.56 -6.42 15.77
N GLY A 266 -14.09 -7.04 16.82
CA GLY A 266 -15.51 -6.99 17.18
C GLY A 266 -16.06 -5.57 17.37
N TYR A 267 -15.21 -4.61 17.74
CA TYR A 267 -15.60 -3.19 17.81
C TYR A 267 -16.12 -2.67 16.47
N PHE A 268 -15.60 -3.14 15.35
CA PHE A 268 -15.92 -2.65 14.00
C PHE A 268 -17.12 -3.34 13.34
N SER A 269 -17.91 -4.11 14.10
CA SER A 269 -19.17 -4.66 13.59
C SER A 269 -20.11 -3.54 13.13
N SER A 270 -20.71 -3.71 11.95
CA SER A 270 -21.75 -2.80 11.46
C SER A 270 -22.97 -2.80 12.38
N ASP A 271 -23.27 -3.91 13.05
CA ASP A 271 -24.41 -4.00 13.98
C ASP A 271 -24.26 -3.01 15.13
N ARG A 272 -23.05 -2.87 15.68
CA ARG A 272 -22.72 -1.87 16.71
C ARG A 272 -22.95 -0.46 16.18
N THR A 273 -22.54 -0.19 14.94
CA THR A 273 -22.77 1.11 14.29
C THR A 273 -24.26 1.38 14.13
N ILE A 274 -25.04 0.42 13.62
CA ILE A 274 -26.49 0.54 13.43
C ILE A 274 -27.21 0.74 14.76
N GLU A 275 -26.81 0.04 15.81
CA GLU A 275 -27.37 0.21 17.16
C GLU A 275 -27.14 1.63 17.67
N GLN A 276 -25.93 2.19 17.51
CA GLN A 276 -25.62 3.58 17.87
C GLN A 276 -26.43 4.58 17.04
N TYR A 277 -26.52 4.40 15.73
CA TYR A 277 -27.36 5.25 14.86
C TYR A 277 -28.83 5.23 15.29
N ASN A 278 -29.37 4.05 15.61
CA ASN A 278 -30.74 3.94 16.07
C ASN A 278 -30.93 4.60 17.45
N LYS A 279 -30.00 4.33 18.37
CA LYS A 279 -30.02 4.88 19.73
C LYS A 279 -29.93 6.39 19.73
N ASP A 280 -29.09 6.99 18.88
CA ASP A 280 -28.72 8.42 18.98
C ASP A 280 -29.46 9.30 17.98
N ILE A 281 -29.74 8.81 16.77
CA ILE A 281 -30.27 9.60 15.64
C ILE A 281 -31.67 9.15 15.23
N TRP A 282 -31.83 7.91 14.75
CA TRP A 282 -33.08 7.50 14.08
C TRP A 282 -34.24 7.28 15.04
N LYS A 283 -33.97 6.80 16.26
CA LYS A 283 -34.97 6.49 17.30
C LYS A 283 -36.11 5.59 16.78
N LEU A 284 -35.79 4.64 15.90
CA LEU A 284 -36.75 3.65 15.41
C LEU A 284 -37.11 2.69 16.54
N ARG A 285 -38.38 2.28 16.55
CA ARG A 285 -38.96 1.37 17.54
C ARG A 285 -38.84 -0.08 17.10
#